data_AF-A0A956X231-F1
#
_entry.id   AF-A0A956X231-F1
#
_cell.length_a   1.000
_cell.length_b   1.000
_cell.length_c   1.000
_cell.angle_alpha   90.00
_cell.angle_beta   90.00
_cell.angle_gamma   90.00
#
_symmetry.space_group_name_H-M   'P 1'
#
loop_
_entity.id
_entity.type
_entity.pdbx_description
1 polymer ?
#
loop_
_entity_poly.entity_id
_entity_poly.type
_entity_poly.pdbx_seq_one_letter_code
_entity_poly.pdbx_strand_id
1 'polypeptide(L)'
;VVVSGLPRSGTSMMMKSLEAGGLLPVTDELREADEDNPKGYYELERVKQMDKGDTSWVADAQGKVVKVISALLEHLPPGYEYKVIFMRRNMEEILASQKKMLERRGEPTDRVSDEDLTRLFSKHLQKVDTWMRAQSNFSVLYVDYNEMLASPEPFAHQVNQFLGGRLDEQKMATVVDPNLYRNRA
;
A
#
# COMPACT_ATOMS: atom_id res chain seq x y z
N VAL A 1 2.84 -12.16 0.52
CA VAL A 1 2.02 -11.13 1.20
C VAL A 1 1.95 -9.91 0.29
N VAL A 2 0.80 -9.27 0.17
CA VAL A 2 0.63 -8.09 -0.69
C VAL A 2 0.18 -6.90 0.16
N VAL A 3 0.88 -5.78 0.08
CA VAL A 3 0.40 -4.50 0.62
C VAL A 3 -0.22 -3.73 -0.53
N SER A 4 -1.48 -3.33 -0.37
CA SER A 4 -2.24 -2.63 -1.40
C SER A 4 -3.03 -1.45 -0.86
N GLY A 5 -3.58 -0.65 -1.76
CA GLY A 5 -4.31 0.57 -1.48
C GLY A 5 -4.23 1.53 -2.67
N LEU A 6 -4.95 2.65 -2.56
CA LEU A 6 -4.75 3.76 -3.49
C LEU A 6 -3.31 4.30 -3.36
N PRO A 7 -2.76 4.92 -4.42
CA PRO A 7 -1.61 5.80 -4.26
C PRO A 7 -1.85 6.77 -3.09
N ARG A 8 -0.81 7.00 -2.27
CA ARG A 8 -0.84 7.91 -1.10
C ARG A 8 -1.68 7.44 0.11
N SER A 9 -2.20 6.21 0.11
CA SER A 9 -2.96 5.66 1.26
C SER A 9 -2.09 5.10 2.40
N GLY A 10 -0.77 5.26 2.36
CA GLY A 10 0.13 4.78 3.42
C GLY A 10 0.73 3.39 3.20
N THR A 11 0.64 2.84 1.99
CA THR A 11 1.25 1.54 1.64
C THR A 11 2.76 1.47 1.94
N SER A 12 3.52 2.54 1.67
CA SER A 12 4.95 2.56 2.03
C SER A 12 5.20 2.53 3.55
N MET A 13 4.29 3.05 4.37
CA MET A 13 4.40 2.96 5.83
C MET A 13 4.18 1.51 6.29
N MET A 14 3.18 0.82 5.74
CA MET A 14 2.93 -0.58 6.04
C MET A 14 4.09 -1.48 5.57
N MET A 15 4.69 -1.21 4.40
CA MET A 15 5.88 -1.93 3.94
C MET A 15 7.04 -1.81 4.94
N LYS A 16 7.32 -0.60 5.44
CA LYS A 16 8.34 -0.35 6.48
C LYS A 16 8.04 -1.10 7.77
N SER A 17 6.78 -1.06 8.20
CA SER A 17 6.32 -1.77 9.39
C SER A 17 6.59 -3.27 9.25
N LEU A 18 6.18 -3.89 8.15
CA LEU A 18 6.39 -5.31 7.88
C LEU A 18 7.86 -5.70 7.78
N GLU A 19 8.69 -4.88 7.10
CA GLU A 19 10.13 -5.10 7.02
C GLU A 19 10.78 -5.06 8.41
N ALA A 20 10.45 -4.04 9.22
CA ALA A 20 10.93 -3.95 10.60
C ALA A 20 10.47 -5.14 11.46
N GLY A 21 9.28 -5.67 11.18
CA GLY A 21 8.75 -6.89 11.78
C GLY A 21 9.45 -8.18 11.34
N GLY A 22 10.36 -8.11 10.36
CA GLY A 22 11.15 -9.26 9.86
C GLY A 22 10.67 -9.87 8.55
N LEU A 23 9.73 -9.24 7.84
CA LEU A 23 9.24 -9.72 6.55
C LEU A 23 10.08 -9.14 5.40
N LEU A 24 10.70 -10.00 4.59
CA LEU A 24 11.54 -9.55 3.48
C LEU A 24 10.71 -8.85 2.39
N PRO A 25 11.04 -7.60 2.01
CA PRO A 25 10.37 -6.94 0.90
C PRO A 25 10.88 -7.42 -0.46
N VAL A 26 10.00 -7.44 -1.45
CA VAL A 26 10.33 -7.62 -2.86
C VAL A 26 10.35 -6.25 -3.51
N THR A 27 11.55 -5.78 -3.84
CA THR A 27 11.80 -4.49 -4.48
C THR A 27 12.93 -4.66 -5.48
N ASP A 28 13.05 -3.74 -6.44
CA ASP A 28 14.20 -3.70 -7.34
C ASP A 28 15.28 -2.70 -6.89
N GLU A 29 15.07 -2.01 -5.77
CA GLU A 29 15.95 -0.98 -5.20
C GLU A 29 16.32 0.15 -6.20
N LEU A 30 15.57 0.31 -7.30
CA LEU A 30 15.89 1.28 -8.34
C LEU A 30 15.57 2.73 -7.96
N ARG A 31 14.72 2.92 -6.95
CA ARG A 31 14.29 4.25 -6.49
C ARG A 31 14.89 4.58 -5.13
N GLU A 32 15.79 5.55 -5.14
CA GLU A 32 16.36 6.14 -3.93
C GLU A 32 15.31 6.97 -3.16
N ALA A 33 15.60 7.25 -1.88
CA ALA A 33 14.76 8.10 -1.04
C ALA A 33 14.69 9.54 -1.58
N ASP A 34 13.54 10.20 -1.42
CA ASP A 34 13.33 11.59 -1.82
C ASP A 34 12.53 12.39 -0.76
N GLU A 35 12.25 13.67 -1.02
CA GLU A 35 11.50 14.52 -0.10
C GLU A 35 10.03 14.09 0.11
N ASP A 36 9.46 13.29 -0.79
CA ASP A 36 8.10 12.74 -0.69
C ASP A 36 8.08 11.44 0.12
N ASN A 37 9.18 10.70 0.11
CA ASN A 37 9.37 9.46 0.85
C ASN A 37 10.83 9.32 1.31
N PRO A 38 11.20 9.97 2.43
CA PRO A 38 12.60 10.08 2.88
C PRO A 38 13.21 8.77 3.37
N LYS A 39 12.44 7.67 3.43
CA LYS A 39 12.97 6.34 3.76
C LYS A 39 12.85 5.34 2.60
N GLY A 40 12.95 5.81 1.35
CA GLY A 40 13.03 4.96 0.17
C GLY A 40 11.72 4.32 -0.29
N TYR A 41 11.73 3.75 -1.49
CA TYR A 41 10.55 3.17 -2.14
C TYR A 41 10.61 1.64 -2.16
N TYR A 42 9.48 1.00 -1.87
CA TYR A 42 9.29 -0.45 -2.00
C TYR A 42 8.68 -0.83 -3.35
N GLU A 43 9.09 -0.13 -4.42
CA GLU A 43 8.56 -0.40 -5.75
C GLU A 43 9.31 -1.58 -6.38
N LEU A 44 8.59 -2.32 -7.22
CA LEU A 44 9.13 -3.31 -8.13
C LEU A 44 8.57 -2.96 -9.50
N GLU A 45 9.39 -2.48 -10.43
CA GLU A 45 8.93 -1.99 -11.74
C GLU A 45 8.14 -3.07 -12.52
N ARG A 46 8.45 -4.35 -12.29
CA ARG A 46 7.70 -5.50 -12.85
C ARG A 46 6.23 -5.53 -12.44
N VAL A 47 5.88 -5.02 -11.25
CA VAL A 47 4.48 -4.86 -10.82
C VAL A 47 3.71 -4.01 -11.83
N LYS A 48 4.33 -2.95 -12.38
CA LYS A 48 3.69 -2.06 -13.36
C LYS A 48 3.55 -2.67 -14.75
N GLN A 49 4.07 -3.87 -14.98
CA GLN A 49 3.97 -4.61 -16.23
C GLN A 49 3.04 -5.83 -16.11
N MET A 50 2.37 -6.03 -14.96
CA MET A 50 1.44 -7.16 -14.78
C MET A 50 0.22 -7.09 -15.70
N ASP A 51 -0.25 -5.87 -16.02
CA ASP A 51 -1.30 -5.62 -17.00
C ASP A 51 -0.90 -6.08 -18.43
N LYS A 52 0.41 -6.18 -18.68
CA LYS A 52 1.01 -6.72 -19.90
C LYS A 52 1.42 -8.19 -19.78
N GLY A 53 1.08 -8.84 -18.66
CA GLY A 53 1.32 -10.25 -18.41
C GLY A 53 2.61 -10.60 -17.66
N ASP A 54 3.43 -9.63 -17.23
CA ASP A 54 4.65 -9.92 -16.48
C ASP A 54 4.36 -10.29 -15.01
N THR A 55 4.13 -11.58 -14.79
CA THR A 55 3.79 -12.14 -13.47
C THR A 55 4.76 -13.24 -13.01
N SER A 56 5.83 -13.52 -13.77
CA SER A 56 6.72 -14.65 -13.46
C SER A 56 7.52 -14.44 -12.16
N TRP A 57 7.71 -13.18 -11.72
CA TRP A 57 8.34 -12.86 -10.44
C TRP A 57 7.53 -13.31 -9.21
N VAL A 58 6.23 -13.58 -9.35
CA VAL A 58 5.37 -13.96 -8.22
C VAL A 58 5.83 -15.28 -7.59
N ALA A 59 6.39 -16.19 -8.40
CA ALA A 59 6.95 -17.45 -7.92
C ALA A 59 8.08 -17.23 -6.88
N ASP A 60 8.94 -16.23 -7.11
CA ASP A 60 10.10 -15.90 -6.27
C ASP A 60 9.74 -14.99 -5.08
N ALA A 61 8.49 -14.51 -5.03
CA ALA A 61 7.95 -13.61 -4.01
C ALA A 61 7.25 -14.35 -2.85
N GLN A 62 7.18 -15.69 -2.90
CA GLN A 62 6.55 -16.47 -1.84
C GLN A 62 7.25 -16.26 -0.50
N GLY A 63 6.46 -16.10 0.57
CA GLY A 63 6.97 -15.79 1.92
C GLY A 63 7.48 -14.36 2.10
N LYS A 64 7.50 -13.54 1.05
CA LYS A 64 7.94 -12.13 1.07
C LYS A 64 6.74 -11.17 1.00
N VAL A 65 7.01 -9.87 1.14
CA VAL A 65 6.01 -8.82 0.95
C VAL A 65 6.29 -7.98 -0.30
N VAL A 66 5.27 -7.76 -1.11
CA VAL A 66 5.33 -6.88 -2.29
C VAL A 66 4.26 -5.81 -2.19
N LYS A 67 4.59 -4.61 -2.65
CA LYS A 67 3.63 -3.51 -2.80
C LYS A 67 2.98 -3.58 -4.17
N VAL A 68 1.65 -3.64 -4.21
CA VAL A 68 0.86 -3.63 -5.45
C VAL A 68 -0.26 -2.63 -5.30
N ILE A 69 -0.32 -1.60 -6.14
CA ILE A 69 -1.42 -0.62 -6.08
C ILE A 69 -2.77 -1.28 -6.41
N SER A 70 -3.85 -0.73 -5.86
CA SER A 70 -5.19 -1.33 -5.99
C SER A 70 -5.63 -1.56 -7.44
N ALA A 71 -5.16 -0.74 -8.39
CA ALA A 71 -5.47 -0.87 -9.81
C ALA A 71 -4.85 -2.10 -10.49
N LEU A 72 -3.81 -2.70 -9.90
CA LEU A 72 -3.08 -3.82 -10.50
C LEU A 72 -3.33 -5.16 -9.79
N LEU A 73 -4.15 -5.18 -8.74
CA LEU A 73 -4.48 -6.40 -8.00
C LEU A 73 -5.15 -7.47 -8.88
N GLU A 74 -5.96 -7.05 -9.87
CA GLU A 74 -6.66 -7.96 -10.78
C GLU A 74 -5.73 -8.73 -11.74
N HIS A 75 -4.47 -8.31 -11.83
CA HIS A 75 -3.45 -8.96 -12.66
C HIS A 75 -2.58 -9.95 -11.89
N LEU A 76 -2.79 -10.12 -10.58
CA LEU A 76 -2.09 -11.17 -9.83
C LEU A 76 -2.53 -12.56 -10.31
N PRO A 77 -1.59 -13.49 -10.57
CA PRO A 77 -1.92 -14.79 -11.13
C PRO A 77 -2.75 -15.64 -10.15
N PRO A 78 -3.78 -16.39 -10.59
CA PRO A 78 -4.69 -17.10 -9.70
C PRO A 78 -4.09 -18.35 -9.03
N GLY A 79 -2.91 -18.82 -9.46
CA GLY A 79 -2.26 -20.03 -8.95
C GLY A 79 -1.61 -19.91 -7.57
N TYR A 80 -1.85 -18.82 -6.83
CA TYR A 80 -1.27 -18.56 -5.52
C TYR A 80 -2.34 -18.05 -4.55
N GLU A 81 -2.08 -18.23 -3.25
CA GLU A 81 -2.86 -17.62 -2.17
C GLU A 81 -2.25 -16.30 -1.74
N TYR A 82 -3.11 -15.28 -1.64
CA TYR A 82 -2.71 -13.92 -1.31
C TYR A 82 -3.29 -13.50 0.03
N LYS A 83 -2.41 -13.17 0.99
CA LYS A 83 -2.76 -12.34 2.14
C LYS A 83 -2.53 -10.89 1.77
N VAL A 84 -3.61 -10.14 1.59
CA VAL A 84 -3.62 -8.73 1.20
C VAL A 84 -3.86 -7.86 2.43
N ILE A 85 -2.95 -6.92 2.70
CA ILE A 85 -3.15 -5.84 3.66
C ILE A 85 -3.53 -4.60 2.85
N PHE A 86 -4.80 -4.22 2.91
CA PHE A 86 -5.36 -3.13 2.12
C PHE A 86 -5.48 -1.86 2.95
N MET A 87 -4.61 -0.88 2.65
CA MET A 87 -4.54 0.40 3.32
C MET A 87 -5.64 1.35 2.85
N ARG A 88 -6.43 1.85 3.82
CA ARG A 88 -7.44 2.90 3.66
C ARG A 88 -6.97 4.18 4.34
N ARG A 89 -7.36 5.32 3.80
CA ARG A 89 -7.04 6.64 4.33
C ARG A 89 -8.14 7.60 3.95
N ASN A 90 -8.36 8.65 4.74
CA ASN A 90 -9.27 9.73 4.38
C ASN A 90 -8.97 10.25 2.95
N MET A 91 -10.01 10.32 2.11
CA MET A 91 -9.90 10.73 0.72
C MET A 91 -9.35 12.16 0.58
N GLU A 92 -9.77 13.08 1.44
CA GLU A 92 -9.32 14.48 1.40
C GLU A 92 -7.80 14.57 1.57
N GLU A 93 -7.23 13.76 2.46
CA GLU A 93 -5.78 13.70 2.67
C GLU A 93 -5.04 13.02 1.53
N ILE A 94 -5.66 12.00 0.90
CA ILE A 94 -5.10 11.37 -0.31
C ILE A 94 -4.98 12.44 -1.40
N LEU A 95 -6.04 13.22 -1.64
CA LEU A 95 -6.05 14.27 -2.66
C LEU A 95 -5.06 15.39 -2.34
N ALA A 96 -5.03 15.87 -1.09
CA ALA A 96 -4.07 16.88 -0.66
C ALA A 96 -2.62 16.38 -0.83
N SER A 97 -2.35 15.11 -0.50
CA SER A 97 -1.03 14.52 -0.72
C SER A 97 -0.69 14.31 -2.19
N GLN A 98 -1.69 14.02 -3.03
CA GLN A 98 -1.51 13.85 -4.47
C GLN A 98 -1.16 15.19 -5.13
N LYS A 99 -1.86 16.28 -4.78
CA LYS A 99 -1.60 17.63 -5.28
C LYS A 99 -0.17 18.08 -4.97
N LYS A 100 0.26 17.99 -3.71
CA LYS A 100 1.63 18.37 -3.32
C LYS A 100 2.72 17.60 -4.07
N MET A 101 2.48 16.32 -4.35
CA MET A 101 3.42 15.51 -5.13
C MET A 101 3.48 15.97 -6.61
N LEU A 102 2.33 16.29 -7.21
CA LEU A 102 2.27 16.82 -8.58
C LEU A 102 2.92 18.20 -8.67
N GLU A 103 2.66 19.10 -7.71
CA GLU A 103 3.32 20.42 -7.62
C GLU A 103 4.84 20.30 -7.59
N ARG A 104 5.37 19.40 -6.76
CA ARG A 104 6.82 19.12 -6.67
C ARG A 104 7.42 18.63 -7.98
N ARG A 105 6.63 17.93 -8.81
CA ARG A 105 7.04 17.42 -10.12
C ARG A 105 6.84 18.43 -11.26
N GLY A 106 6.29 19.61 -10.96
CA GLY A 106 5.88 20.57 -11.98
C GLY A 106 4.74 20.06 -12.87
N GLU A 107 3.95 19.09 -12.38
CA GLU A 107 2.80 18.54 -13.08
C GLU A 107 1.53 19.34 -12.75
N PRO A 108 0.59 19.51 -13.71
CA PRO A 108 -0.65 20.26 -13.46
C PRO A 108 -1.54 19.59 -12.41
N THR A 109 -2.06 20.38 -11.46
CA THR A 109 -2.87 19.89 -10.33
C THR A 109 -4.37 20.14 -10.48
N ASP A 110 -4.77 20.89 -11.49
CA ASP A 110 -6.11 21.44 -11.70
C ASP A 110 -6.86 20.81 -12.89
N ARG A 111 -6.31 19.74 -13.48
CA ARG A 111 -6.91 19.04 -14.63
C ARG A 111 -8.25 18.37 -14.29
N VAL A 112 -8.46 17.99 -13.03
CA VAL A 112 -9.66 17.30 -12.55
C VAL A 112 -10.02 17.88 -11.18
N SER A 113 -11.32 18.11 -10.94
CA SER A 113 -11.81 18.62 -9.67
C SER A 113 -11.64 17.59 -8.53
N ASP A 114 -11.52 18.06 -7.29
CA ASP A 114 -11.43 17.17 -6.12
C ASP A 114 -12.70 16.33 -5.94
N GLU A 115 -13.86 16.88 -6.31
CA GLU A 115 -15.14 16.18 -6.30
C GLU A 115 -15.15 15.01 -7.31
N ASP A 116 -14.68 15.26 -8.54
CA ASP A 116 -14.56 14.22 -9.56
C ASP A 116 -13.55 13.16 -9.18
N LEU A 117 -12.37 13.56 -8.65
CA LEU A 117 -11.36 12.62 -8.17
C LEU A 117 -11.90 11.76 -7.02
N THR A 118 -12.60 12.37 -6.05
CA THR A 118 -13.24 11.66 -4.94
C THR A 118 -14.23 10.62 -5.45
N ARG A 119 -15.09 11.00 -6.40
CA ARG A 119 -16.08 10.10 -7.01
C ARG A 119 -15.42 8.95 -7.76
N LEU A 120 -14.40 9.24 -8.57
CA LEU A 120 -13.66 8.24 -9.35
C LEU A 120 -12.93 7.24 -8.44
N PHE A 121 -12.20 7.73 -7.42
CA PHE A 121 -11.49 6.87 -6.48
C PHE A 121 -12.43 6.05 -5.61
N SER A 122 -13.57 6.62 -5.18
CA SER A 122 -14.57 5.88 -4.41
C SER A 122 -15.19 4.74 -5.23
N LYS A 123 -15.55 5.01 -6.49
CA LYS A 123 -16.06 3.98 -7.41
C LYS A 123 -15.01 2.89 -7.67
N HIS A 124 -13.75 3.28 -7.86
CA HIS A 124 -12.64 2.34 -8.02
C HIS A 124 -12.46 1.44 -6.79
N LEU A 125 -12.44 2.03 -5.58
CA LEU A 125 -12.31 1.29 -4.33
C LEU A 125 -13.45 0.28 -4.14
N GLN A 126 -14.70 0.65 -4.44
CA GLN A 126 -15.84 -0.26 -4.39
C GLN A 126 -15.69 -1.43 -5.39
N LYS A 127 -15.24 -1.15 -6.62
CA LYS A 127 -14.99 -2.18 -7.63
C LYS A 127 -13.93 -3.16 -7.15
N VAL A 128 -12.80 -2.66 -6.64
CA VAL A 128 -11.69 -3.50 -6.17
C VAL A 128 -12.08 -4.31 -4.93
N ASP A 129 -12.78 -3.73 -3.96
CA ASP A 129 -13.28 -4.44 -2.78
C ASP A 129 -14.22 -5.60 -3.17
N THR A 130 -15.17 -5.32 -4.06
CA THR A 130 -16.10 -6.33 -4.60
C THR A 130 -15.35 -7.45 -5.32
N TRP A 131 -14.39 -7.09 -6.17
CA TRP A 131 -13.60 -8.05 -6.93
C TRP A 131 -12.74 -8.93 -6.00
N MET A 132 -12.03 -8.35 -5.02
CA MET A 132 -11.20 -9.11 -4.08
C MET A 132 -12.02 -10.11 -3.27
N ARG A 133 -13.21 -9.71 -2.78
CA ARG A 133 -14.10 -10.58 -2.01
C ARG A 133 -14.62 -11.78 -2.81
N ALA A 134 -14.67 -11.67 -4.14
CA ALA A 134 -15.09 -12.76 -5.01
C ALA A 134 -13.97 -13.79 -5.26
N GLN A 135 -12.72 -13.50 -4.88
CA GLN A 135 -11.60 -14.40 -5.09
C GLN A 135 -11.41 -15.35 -3.90
N SER A 136 -11.50 -16.66 -4.14
CA SER A 136 -11.29 -17.68 -3.10
C SER A 136 -9.85 -17.75 -2.59
N ASN A 137 -8.90 -17.31 -3.40
CA ASN A 137 -7.47 -17.31 -3.08
C ASN A 137 -7.01 -15.99 -2.43
N PHE A 138 -7.91 -15.06 -2.10
CA PHE A 138 -7.57 -13.81 -1.41
C PHE A 138 -8.12 -13.82 0.02
N SER A 139 -7.23 -13.59 0.97
CA SER A 139 -7.58 -13.14 2.33
C SER A 139 -7.23 -11.67 2.44
N VAL A 140 -8.15 -10.82 2.92
CA VAL A 140 -7.94 -9.38 2.98
C VAL A 140 -8.08 -8.86 4.41
N LEU A 141 -7.08 -8.11 4.87
CA LEU A 141 -7.12 -7.31 6.09
C LEU A 141 -7.15 -5.84 5.69
N TYR A 142 -8.17 -5.10 6.15
CA TYR A 142 -8.24 -3.65 5.96
C TYR A 142 -7.56 -2.94 7.13
N VAL A 143 -6.69 -1.98 6.83
CA VAL A 143 -5.99 -1.17 7.83
C VAL A 143 -6.25 0.29 7.53
N ASP A 144 -6.74 1.02 8.54
CA ASP A 144 -6.91 2.46 8.46
C ASP A 144 -5.58 3.17 8.78
N TYR A 145 -5.09 3.97 7.84
CA TYR A 145 -3.85 4.71 7.97
C TYR A 145 -3.90 5.75 9.10
N ASN A 146 -5.03 6.45 9.22
CA ASN A 146 -5.20 7.51 10.21
C ASN A 146 -5.20 6.92 11.62
N GLU A 147 -5.91 5.81 11.84
CA GLU A 147 -5.91 5.11 13.13
C GLU A 147 -4.56 4.46 13.43
N MET A 148 -3.91 3.84 12.44
CA MET A 148 -2.58 3.23 12.62
C MET A 148 -1.51 4.26 12.97
N LEU A 149 -1.61 5.49 12.44
CA LEU A 149 -0.71 6.57 12.84
C LEU A 149 -0.93 7.02 14.29
N ALA A 150 -2.17 7.01 14.77
CA ALA A 150 -2.51 7.46 16.11
C ALA A 150 -2.14 6.41 17.17
N SER A 151 -2.39 5.13 16.86
CA SER A 151 -2.17 4.00 17.77
C SER A 151 -1.67 2.79 16.97
N PRO A 152 -0.35 2.66 16.72
CA PRO A 152 0.18 1.62 15.84
C PRO A 152 0.14 0.20 16.42
N GLU A 153 0.19 0.05 17.75
CA GLU A 153 0.33 -1.25 18.42
C GLU A 153 -0.83 -2.22 18.13
N PRO A 154 -2.12 -1.82 18.22
CA PRO A 154 -3.23 -2.70 17.87
C PRO A 154 -3.18 -3.18 16.41
N PHE A 155 -2.76 -2.32 15.49
CA PHE A 155 -2.63 -2.68 14.08
C PHE A 155 -1.44 -3.60 13.83
N ALA A 156 -0.30 -3.37 14.48
CA ALA A 156 0.85 -4.27 14.41
C ALA A 156 0.45 -5.69 14.87
N HIS A 157 -0.27 -5.78 15.98
CA HIS A 157 -0.81 -7.05 16.48
C HIS A 157 -1.78 -7.71 15.49
N GLN A 158 -2.77 -6.97 14.99
CA GLN A 158 -3.76 -7.49 14.04
C GLN A 158 -3.10 -7.99 12.74
N VAL A 159 -2.14 -7.23 12.20
CA VAL A 159 -1.38 -7.61 11.03
C VAL A 159 -0.54 -8.86 11.31
N ASN A 160 0.13 -8.94 12.45
CA ASN A 160 0.91 -10.12 12.82
C ASN A 160 0.03 -11.37 12.91
N GLN A 161 -1.11 -11.30 13.62
CA GLN A 161 -2.07 -12.40 13.69
C GLN A 161 -2.55 -12.83 12.30
N PHE A 162 -2.92 -11.87 11.45
CA PHE A 162 -3.36 -12.13 10.09
C PHE A 162 -2.29 -12.84 9.24
N LEU A 163 -1.01 -12.55 9.47
CA LEU A 163 0.12 -13.14 8.77
C LEU A 163 0.69 -14.42 9.43
N GLY A 164 0.11 -14.88 10.55
CA GLY A 164 0.47 -16.13 11.21
C GLY A 164 1.38 -16.00 12.44
N GLY A 165 1.51 -14.80 13.02
CA GLY A 165 1.98 -14.61 14.40
C GLY A 165 3.50 -14.70 14.61
N ARG A 166 4.31 -14.45 13.59
CA ARG A 166 5.79 -14.61 13.65
C ARG A 166 6.57 -13.30 13.51
N LEU A 167 5.89 -12.17 13.34
CA LEU A 167 6.52 -10.86 13.19
C LEU A 167 6.78 -10.20 14.54
N ASP A 168 7.77 -9.32 14.57
CA ASP A 168 8.13 -8.50 15.72
C ASP A 168 7.22 -7.26 15.80
N GLU A 169 6.11 -7.38 16.55
CA GLU A 169 5.08 -6.33 16.68
C GLU A 169 5.65 -5.01 17.22
N GLN A 170 6.62 -5.07 18.13
CA GLN A 170 7.23 -3.89 18.72
C GLN A 170 8.02 -3.11 17.67
N LYS A 171 8.83 -3.81 16.85
CA LYS A 171 9.57 -3.17 15.74
C LYS A 171 8.64 -2.64 14.67
N MET A 172 7.57 -3.38 14.34
CA MET A 172 6.53 -2.95 13.40
C MET A 172 5.91 -1.61 13.82
N ALA A 173 5.57 -1.46 15.10
CA ALA A 173 4.96 -0.23 15.62
C ALA A 173 5.96 0.94 15.70
N THR A 174 7.20 0.68 16.12
CA THR A 174 8.23 1.72 16.36
C THR A 174 8.60 2.51 15.10
N VAL A 175 8.49 1.92 13.90
CA VAL A 175 8.82 2.61 12.64
C VAL A 175 7.71 3.51 12.11
N VAL A 176 6.50 3.42 12.69
CA VAL A 176 5.38 4.32 12.40
C VAL A 176 5.70 5.67 13.06
N ASP A 177 5.98 6.66 12.23
CA ASP A 177 6.40 7.99 12.69
C ASP A 177 5.28 9.01 12.44
N PRO A 178 4.58 9.47 13.50
CA PRO A 178 3.55 10.49 13.38
C PRO A 178 4.06 11.82 12.81
N ASN A 179 5.37 12.10 12.84
CA ASN A 179 5.94 13.33 12.32
C ASN A 179 6.09 13.34 10.79
N LEU A 180 6.02 12.17 10.15
CA LEU A 180 5.93 12.06 8.69
C LEU A 180 4.52 12.35 8.16
N TYR A 181 3.54 12.52 9.06
CA TYR A 181 2.16 12.87 8.75
C TYR A 181 2.01 14.39 8.53
N ARG A 182 2.45 14.86 7.36
CA ARG A 182 2.59 16.29 7.01
C ARG A 182 1.38 16.90 6.28
N ASN A 183 0.43 16.08 5.84
CA ASN A 183 -0.74 16.51 5.06
C ASN A 183 -2.01 16.18 5.84
N ARG A 184 -2.24 16.96 6.90
CA ARG A 184 -3.53 17.01 7.60
C ARG A 184 -4.42 17.95 6.81
N ALA A 185 -5.68 17.57 6.61
CA ALA A 185 -6.72 18.48 6.11
C ALA A 185 -6.89 19.64 7.10
#